data_AF-A0A832ARB7-F1
#
_entry.id   AF-A0A832ARB7-F1
#
_cell.length_a   1.000
_cell.length_b   1.000
_cell.length_c   1.000
_cell.angle_alpha   90.00
_cell.angle_beta   90.00
_cell.angle_gamma   90.00
#
_symmetry.space_group_name_H-M   'P 1'
#
loop_
_entity.id
_entity.type
_entity.pdbx_description
1 polymer ?
#
loop_
_entity_poly.entity_id
_entity_poly.type
_entity_poly.pdbx_seq_one_letter_code
_entity_poly.pdbx_strand_id
1 'polypeptide(L)'
;MRSAGFGCISYRLRTELAGEAWHWNPQGAWSNGARREGYFVGSSQSKALIRTSFGYRLPRRGNTYDQAARTDYSRLDDGNLSTFWKSNPYLDSRFTHESDLLHPQWAVLDFGRATPIDAVAIAWGEPHARRYRVEYWRYASPKDTDESDCGTWIPFPKGTVADGRSGTVTLRLAARPIRTRFLRILMEDSAYAGPPTADVRDRVGFAIREIRAGTLSPTGRLRDVVRHAASPRLQTAAFVSSTDPWCREGDLNRNSEQPGLDLVARSGVTLGGPLLVPVSVLYGNPEDAAAEVAYLRRQGYSLSGVELGEEPDHQYISPEDYGALYVQFARAIHAAAPEVPVGGPSLESVTCEVRKWPSPDGPRSWVAGLMAYLKRRGCLGELQFFSFEWYPFDDIFGNEAAQLREEGRLLRDVWERLHGDGVPAGIPWYVTEYGFSAFACRQEVDMAGALFTAVTMADLLRMGASAAYFFGLEPNTLIAEMPPGTVGASWGNNLLWLQDQAGRATQSVAAYWACRLLTRAWATPADAELRFYPVDVTAEGARHGSKELSDAALIACALRQPGGAWSLLLINLDNSRSITVRLRLLDPSQGNSSP
;
A
#
# COMPACT_ATOMS: atom_id res chain seq x y z
N MET A 1 22.77 8.16 -7.56
CA MET A 1 22.66 6.90 -6.79
C MET A 1 24.01 6.44 -6.23
N ARG A 2 24.97 5.94 -7.05
CA ARG A 2 26.29 5.48 -6.53
C ARG A 2 27.01 6.52 -5.68
N SER A 3 27.02 7.78 -6.12
CA SER A 3 27.62 8.88 -5.36
C SER A 3 26.92 9.13 -4.01
N ALA A 4 25.61 8.88 -3.92
CA ALA A 4 24.80 8.96 -2.72
C ALA A 4 25.06 7.80 -1.74
N GLY A 5 25.63 6.69 -2.21
CA GLY A 5 26.01 5.52 -1.40
C GLY A 5 24.98 4.39 -1.35
N PHE A 6 23.87 4.50 -2.08
CA PHE A 6 22.90 3.41 -2.22
C PHE A 6 23.41 2.27 -3.11
N GLY A 7 23.07 1.04 -2.73
CA GLY A 7 23.36 -0.21 -3.44
C GLY A 7 22.07 -1.00 -3.71
N CYS A 8 21.54 -1.71 -2.72
CA CYS A 8 20.27 -2.42 -2.86
C CYS A 8 19.11 -1.44 -3.15
N ILE A 9 18.14 -1.90 -3.93
CA ILE A 9 16.92 -1.12 -4.25
C ILE A 9 15.68 -2.00 -4.07
N SER A 10 14.56 -1.35 -3.76
CA SER A 10 13.21 -1.88 -3.92
C SER A 10 12.64 -1.44 -5.27
N TYR A 11 11.92 -2.32 -5.93
CA TYR A 11 11.08 -1.99 -7.09
C TYR A 11 9.63 -1.82 -6.59
N ARG A 12 8.89 -0.82 -7.09
CA ARG A 12 7.51 -0.50 -6.65
C ARG A 12 6.49 -0.71 -7.76
N LEU A 13 5.25 -1.11 -7.44
CA LEU A 13 4.20 -1.40 -8.42
C LEU A 13 3.15 -0.30 -8.54
N ARG A 14 3.42 0.66 -9.43
CA ARG A 14 2.41 1.66 -9.83
C ARG A 14 1.14 1.04 -10.39
N THR A 15 1.24 -0.10 -11.07
CA THR A 15 0.10 -0.79 -11.69
C THR A 15 -0.90 -1.29 -10.66
N GLU A 16 -0.43 -1.73 -9.49
CA GLU A 16 -1.31 -2.15 -8.40
C GLU A 16 -2.01 -0.94 -7.80
N LEU A 17 -1.29 0.16 -7.53
CA LEU A 17 -1.91 1.44 -7.12
C LEU A 17 -2.94 1.97 -8.12
N ALA A 18 -2.75 1.69 -9.41
CA ALA A 18 -3.66 2.09 -10.49
C ALA A 18 -4.88 1.18 -10.63
N GLY A 19 -4.94 0.03 -9.95
CA GLY A 19 -5.97 -0.98 -10.14
C GLY A 19 -5.92 -1.62 -11.53
N GLU A 20 -4.72 -2.00 -11.96
CA GLU A 20 -4.40 -2.60 -13.25
C GLU A 20 -3.68 -3.94 -13.08
N ALA A 21 -3.94 -4.89 -13.98
CA ALA A 21 -3.13 -6.10 -14.05
C ALA A 21 -1.73 -5.76 -14.58
N TRP A 22 -0.68 -6.17 -13.88
CA TRP A 22 0.69 -5.93 -14.30
C TRP A 22 1.19 -7.06 -15.20
N HIS A 23 1.66 -6.72 -16.40
CA HIS A 23 2.35 -7.67 -17.26
C HIS A 23 3.84 -7.34 -17.21
N TRP A 24 4.55 -7.96 -16.26
CA TRP A 24 6.00 -7.84 -16.14
C TRP A 24 6.73 -8.35 -17.39
N ASN A 25 6.12 -9.28 -18.15
CA ASN A 25 6.64 -9.82 -19.40
C ASN A 25 5.63 -9.65 -20.54
N PRO A 26 6.01 -9.05 -21.68
CA PRO A 26 5.12 -8.94 -22.84
C PRO A 26 4.84 -10.30 -23.52
N GLN A 27 5.66 -11.32 -23.26
CA GLN A 27 5.46 -12.68 -23.75
C GLN A 27 4.86 -13.52 -22.63
N GLY A 28 3.84 -14.32 -22.95
CA GLY A 28 3.16 -15.16 -21.96
C GLY A 28 1.97 -15.89 -22.56
N ALA A 29 1.16 -16.49 -21.69
CA ALA A 29 -0.03 -17.23 -22.06
C ALA A 29 -1.29 -16.59 -21.46
N TRP A 30 -2.36 -16.56 -22.24
CA TRP A 30 -3.68 -16.15 -21.80
C TRP A 30 -4.51 -17.38 -21.46
N SER A 31 -5.33 -17.32 -20.40
CA SER A 31 -6.26 -18.40 -20.12
C SER A 31 -7.28 -18.63 -21.25
N ASN A 32 -7.61 -17.60 -22.03
CA ASN A 32 -8.28 -17.72 -23.32
C ASN A 32 -7.36 -17.27 -24.47
N GLY A 33 -6.41 -18.13 -24.84
CA GLY A 33 -5.43 -17.87 -25.90
C GLY A 33 -6.03 -17.50 -27.27
N ALA A 34 -7.19 -18.06 -27.63
CA ALA A 34 -7.83 -17.80 -28.92
C ALA A 34 -8.31 -16.35 -29.08
N ARG A 35 -8.70 -15.70 -27.97
CA ARG A 35 -9.16 -14.30 -27.94
C ARG A 35 -8.17 -13.34 -27.30
N ARG A 36 -7.07 -13.85 -26.75
CA ARG A 36 -6.04 -13.09 -26.03
C ARG A 36 -6.66 -12.24 -24.91
N GLU A 37 -7.46 -12.92 -24.11
CA GLU A 37 -8.14 -12.37 -22.94
C GLU A 37 -8.11 -13.40 -21.81
N GLY A 38 -8.44 -12.98 -20.59
CA GLY A 38 -8.40 -13.86 -19.43
C GLY A 38 -7.36 -13.46 -18.42
N TYR A 39 -6.87 -14.47 -17.72
CA TYR A 39 -5.76 -14.36 -16.78
C TYR A 39 -4.47 -14.58 -17.57
N PHE A 40 -3.57 -13.62 -17.51
CA PHE A 40 -2.29 -13.68 -18.18
C PHE A 40 -1.21 -14.23 -17.24
N VAL A 41 -0.33 -15.08 -17.78
CA VAL A 41 0.86 -15.59 -17.10
C VAL A 41 2.06 -15.30 -17.99
N GLY A 42 2.97 -14.46 -17.50
CA GLY A 42 4.22 -14.10 -18.14
C GLY A 42 5.12 -15.32 -18.39
N SER A 43 5.82 -15.30 -19.51
CA SER A 43 6.68 -16.41 -19.92
C SER A 43 7.93 -16.42 -19.07
N SER A 44 7.97 -17.39 -18.16
CA SER A 44 9.11 -17.65 -17.33
C SER A 44 10.37 -18.03 -18.18
N GLN A 45 10.19 -18.46 -19.44
CA GLN A 45 11.25 -18.91 -20.35
C GLN A 45 11.64 -17.88 -21.43
N SER A 46 11.25 -16.61 -21.27
CA SER A 46 11.61 -15.55 -22.23
C SER A 46 13.13 -15.44 -22.45
N LYS A 47 13.55 -15.48 -23.72
CA LYS A 47 14.95 -15.26 -24.12
C LYS A 47 15.29 -13.79 -24.40
N ALA A 48 14.28 -13.00 -24.77
CA ALA A 48 14.44 -11.58 -24.99
C ALA A 48 14.51 -10.84 -23.65
N LEU A 49 15.28 -9.75 -23.62
CA LEU A 49 15.36 -8.90 -22.44
C LEU A 49 14.05 -8.10 -22.26
N ILE A 50 13.48 -8.18 -21.07
CA ILE A 50 12.34 -7.43 -20.57
C ILE A 50 12.83 -6.05 -20.13
N ARG A 51 12.80 -5.09 -21.06
CA ARG A 51 13.21 -3.70 -20.79
C ARG A 51 12.07 -2.78 -20.39
N THR A 52 10.84 -3.21 -20.61
CA THR A 52 9.64 -2.44 -20.35
C THR A 52 8.54 -3.39 -19.90
N SER A 53 7.71 -2.94 -18.98
CA SER A 53 6.47 -3.61 -18.55
C SER A 53 5.32 -2.60 -18.56
N PHE A 54 4.09 -3.11 -18.53
CA PHE A 54 2.90 -2.27 -18.63
C PHE A 54 1.79 -2.76 -17.71
N GLY A 55 0.91 -1.85 -17.30
CA GLY A 55 -0.39 -2.18 -16.75
C GLY A 55 -1.44 -2.41 -17.84
N TYR A 56 -2.44 -3.19 -17.48
CA TYR A 56 -3.61 -3.50 -18.29
C TYR A 56 -4.85 -3.13 -17.50
N ARG A 57 -5.69 -2.28 -18.09
CA ARG A 57 -6.95 -1.85 -17.47
C ARG A 57 -7.84 -3.05 -17.20
N LEU A 58 -8.58 -2.99 -16.09
CA LEU A 58 -9.47 -4.06 -15.70
C LEU A 58 -10.89 -3.76 -16.21
N PRO A 59 -11.38 -4.42 -17.27
CA PRO A 59 -12.73 -4.21 -17.77
C PRO A 59 -13.81 -4.65 -16.77
N ARG A 60 -13.42 -5.35 -15.69
CA ARG A 60 -14.28 -5.83 -14.60
C ARG A 60 -14.11 -5.04 -13.29
N ARG A 61 -13.58 -3.82 -13.35
CA ARG A 61 -13.28 -2.94 -12.21
C ARG A 61 -14.53 -2.42 -11.47
N GLY A 62 -14.44 -2.33 -10.15
CA GLY A 62 -15.51 -1.79 -9.29
C GLY A 62 -15.20 -0.45 -8.62
N ASN A 63 -13.92 -0.06 -8.51
CA ASN A 63 -13.52 1.18 -7.85
C ASN A 63 -13.62 2.39 -8.79
N THR A 64 -14.25 3.46 -8.32
CA THR A 64 -14.28 4.76 -9.02
C THR A 64 -12.94 5.49 -8.96
N TYR A 65 -12.26 5.42 -7.81
CA TYR A 65 -10.94 6.03 -7.61
C TYR A 65 -9.87 4.98 -7.38
N ASP A 66 -8.65 5.29 -7.80
CA ASP A 66 -7.42 4.57 -7.49
C ASP A 66 -6.41 5.51 -6.81
N GLN A 67 -5.31 4.92 -6.32
CA GLN A 67 -4.20 5.63 -5.70
C GLN A 67 -3.19 6.17 -6.73
N ALA A 68 -3.45 6.00 -8.03
CA ALA A 68 -2.59 6.52 -9.10
C ALA A 68 -3.26 7.71 -9.83
N ALA A 69 -3.42 7.61 -11.15
CA ALA A 69 -3.82 8.75 -12.00
C ALA A 69 -5.34 8.97 -12.07
N ARG A 70 -6.17 8.09 -11.50
CA ARG A 70 -7.65 8.15 -11.51
C ARG A 70 -8.24 8.29 -12.92
N THR A 71 -7.80 7.41 -13.83
CA THR A 71 -8.13 7.50 -15.28
C THR A 71 -9.07 6.40 -15.81
N ASP A 72 -9.52 5.49 -14.94
CA ASP A 72 -10.59 4.52 -15.22
C ASP A 72 -11.80 4.80 -14.31
N TYR A 73 -12.88 4.04 -14.46
CA TYR A 73 -14.15 4.21 -13.78
C TYR A 73 -14.70 2.88 -13.26
N SER A 74 -15.78 2.95 -12.49
CA SER A 74 -16.45 1.80 -11.89
C SER A 74 -17.42 1.22 -12.91
N ARG A 75 -17.53 -0.11 -12.99
CA ARG A 75 -18.58 -0.76 -13.81
C ARG A 75 -19.87 -1.00 -13.03
N LEU A 76 -19.98 -0.50 -11.79
CA LEU A 76 -21.19 -0.59 -10.98
C LEU A 76 -22.22 0.48 -11.34
N ASP A 77 -21.79 1.57 -11.97
CA ASP A 77 -22.59 2.76 -12.22
C ASP A 77 -22.14 3.50 -13.49
N ASP A 78 -21.72 2.78 -14.53
CA ASP A 78 -21.31 3.37 -15.80
C ASP A 78 -22.47 3.60 -16.80
N GLY A 79 -23.68 3.14 -16.46
CA GLY A 79 -24.88 3.24 -17.29
C GLY A 79 -24.95 2.19 -18.40
N ASN A 80 -24.13 1.14 -18.36
CA ASN A 80 -24.04 0.13 -19.39
C ASN A 80 -24.23 -1.30 -18.85
N LEU A 81 -25.42 -1.87 -19.06
CA LEU A 81 -25.74 -3.24 -18.63
C LEU A 81 -24.93 -4.36 -19.35
N SER A 82 -24.08 -4.04 -20.33
CA SER A 82 -23.17 -5.00 -20.96
C SER A 82 -21.79 -5.10 -20.28
N THR A 83 -21.44 -4.13 -19.44
CA THR A 83 -20.26 -4.18 -18.56
C THR A 83 -20.69 -4.70 -17.18
N PHE A 84 -19.71 -5.02 -16.34
CA PHE A 84 -19.94 -5.45 -14.97
C PHE A 84 -18.66 -5.34 -14.16
N TRP A 85 -18.79 -5.07 -12.86
CA TRP A 85 -17.74 -5.39 -11.90
C TRP A 85 -17.80 -6.88 -11.57
N LYS A 86 -16.64 -7.49 -11.30
CA LYS A 86 -16.53 -8.83 -10.72
C LYS A 86 -15.50 -8.86 -9.60
N SER A 87 -15.82 -9.55 -8.50
CA SER A 87 -14.90 -9.76 -7.38
C SER A 87 -13.74 -10.68 -7.73
N ASN A 88 -12.67 -10.64 -6.95
CA ASN A 88 -11.49 -11.48 -7.16
C ASN A 88 -11.87 -12.98 -7.03
N PRO A 89 -11.67 -13.81 -8.07
CA PRO A 89 -12.07 -15.22 -8.05
C PRO A 89 -11.23 -16.08 -7.10
N TYR A 90 -10.02 -15.66 -6.72
CA TYR A 90 -9.14 -16.41 -5.83
C TYR A 90 -9.59 -16.38 -4.36
N LEU A 91 -10.65 -15.63 -4.04
CA LEU A 91 -11.29 -15.64 -2.72
C LEU A 91 -12.40 -16.70 -2.60
N ASP A 92 -12.72 -17.39 -3.69
CA ASP A 92 -13.65 -18.53 -3.68
C ASP A 92 -13.03 -19.75 -3.01
N SER A 93 -13.88 -20.54 -2.34
CA SER A 93 -13.56 -21.76 -1.60
C SER A 93 -12.76 -22.79 -2.39
N ARG A 94 -12.86 -22.79 -3.72
CA ARG A 94 -12.03 -23.62 -4.61
C ARG A 94 -10.54 -23.30 -4.53
N PHE A 95 -10.19 -22.05 -4.23
CA PHE A 95 -8.82 -21.55 -4.16
C PHE A 95 -8.34 -21.33 -2.73
N THR A 96 -9.21 -20.78 -1.85
CA THR A 96 -8.86 -20.56 -0.43
C THR A 96 -8.87 -21.86 0.38
N HIS A 97 -9.64 -22.86 -0.06
CA HIS A 97 -9.98 -24.05 0.72
C HIS A 97 -10.67 -23.72 2.04
N GLU A 98 -11.43 -22.62 2.04
CA GLU A 98 -12.21 -22.12 3.17
C GLU A 98 -13.67 -21.92 2.78
N SER A 99 -14.55 -21.76 3.76
CA SER A 99 -15.94 -21.42 3.47
C SER A 99 -16.03 -20.01 2.88
N ASP A 100 -16.79 -19.82 1.81
CA ASP A 100 -17.01 -18.49 1.19
C ASP A 100 -17.62 -17.48 2.18
N LEU A 101 -18.34 -17.96 3.20
CA LEU A 101 -18.84 -17.14 4.32
C LEU A 101 -17.73 -16.42 5.12
N LEU A 102 -16.47 -16.86 5.03
CA LEU A 102 -15.32 -16.20 5.65
C LEU A 102 -14.73 -15.10 4.76
N HIS A 103 -15.14 -15.03 3.49
CA HIS A 103 -14.64 -14.10 2.49
C HIS A 103 -15.79 -13.30 1.83
N PRO A 104 -16.70 -12.67 2.63
CA PRO A 104 -17.81 -11.92 2.04
C PRO A 104 -17.28 -10.73 1.25
N GLN A 105 -17.81 -10.54 0.06
CA GLN A 105 -17.43 -9.43 -0.82
C GLN A 105 -18.45 -8.31 -0.73
N TRP A 106 -18.04 -7.07 -0.96
CA TRP A 106 -18.94 -5.93 -0.84
C TRP A 106 -18.72 -4.88 -1.93
N ALA A 107 -19.79 -4.14 -2.20
CA ALA A 107 -19.80 -2.94 -3.04
C ALA A 107 -20.48 -1.80 -2.29
N VAL A 108 -19.88 -0.62 -2.32
CA VAL A 108 -20.35 0.59 -1.64
C VAL A 108 -20.60 1.69 -2.66
N LEU A 109 -21.69 2.43 -2.48
CA LEU A 109 -21.93 3.72 -3.12
C LEU A 109 -21.78 4.85 -2.10
N ASP A 110 -21.03 5.89 -2.45
CA ASP A 110 -20.97 7.16 -1.73
C ASP A 110 -21.76 8.24 -2.50
N PHE A 111 -22.87 8.68 -1.91
CA PHE A 111 -23.73 9.72 -2.46
C PHE A 111 -23.14 11.14 -2.29
N GLY A 112 -21.98 11.29 -1.64
CA GLY A 112 -21.28 12.54 -1.32
C GLY A 112 -21.95 13.36 -0.21
N ARG A 113 -23.19 13.03 0.16
CA ARG A 113 -23.95 13.65 1.25
C ARG A 113 -25.11 12.75 1.68
N ALA A 114 -25.63 12.99 2.88
CA ALA A 114 -26.80 12.29 3.39
C ALA A 114 -28.02 12.46 2.45
N THR A 115 -28.44 11.34 1.85
CA THR A 115 -29.47 11.27 0.80
C THR A 115 -30.57 10.30 1.23
N PRO A 116 -31.87 10.60 0.99
CA PRO A 116 -32.97 9.71 1.36
C PRO A 116 -33.02 8.46 0.47
N ILE A 117 -32.86 7.29 1.08
CA ILE A 117 -32.89 5.98 0.40
C ILE A 117 -33.94 5.08 1.06
N ASP A 118 -34.87 4.55 0.25
CA ASP A 118 -35.76 3.44 0.66
C ASP A 118 -35.76 2.27 -0.31
N ALA A 119 -34.93 2.31 -1.36
CA ALA A 119 -34.89 1.29 -2.39
C ALA A 119 -33.55 1.21 -3.11
N VAL A 120 -33.28 0.01 -3.63
CA VAL A 120 -32.14 -0.29 -4.51
C VAL A 120 -32.63 -1.19 -5.65
N ALA A 121 -32.10 -0.99 -6.85
CA ALA A 121 -32.18 -1.98 -7.92
C ALA A 121 -30.77 -2.45 -8.27
N ILE A 122 -30.58 -3.76 -8.36
CA ILE A 122 -29.29 -4.40 -8.61
C ILE A 122 -29.45 -5.21 -9.89
N ALA A 123 -28.73 -4.84 -10.93
CA ALA A 123 -28.59 -5.67 -12.13
C ALA A 123 -27.43 -6.63 -11.89
N TRP A 124 -27.72 -7.89 -11.57
CA TRP A 124 -26.68 -8.87 -11.31
C TRP A 124 -25.95 -9.26 -12.60
N GLY A 125 -24.63 -9.44 -12.51
CA GLY A 125 -23.83 -10.20 -13.46
C GLY A 125 -23.86 -11.70 -13.12
N GLU A 126 -22.99 -12.49 -13.73
CA GLU A 126 -22.78 -13.88 -13.33
C GLU A 126 -21.31 -14.05 -12.87
N PRO A 127 -21.06 -14.63 -11.67
CA PRO A 127 -22.06 -15.15 -10.72
C PRO A 127 -22.83 -14.05 -9.97
N HIS A 128 -24.07 -14.32 -9.57
CA HIS A 128 -24.91 -13.41 -8.81
C HIS A 128 -24.97 -13.79 -7.32
N ALA A 129 -25.22 -12.83 -6.43
CA ALA A 129 -25.36 -13.14 -5.01
C ALA A 129 -26.70 -13.84 -4.71
N ARG A 130 -26.64 -14.98 -4.01
CA ARG A 130 -27.80 -15.66 -3.41
C ARG A 130 -28.10 -15.10 -2.02
N ARG A 131 -27.06 -14.86 -1.22
CA ARG A 131 -27.20 -14.28 0.12
C ARG A 131 -26.48 -12.95 0.17
N TYR A 132 -27.23 -11.90 0.46
CA TYR A 132 -26.68 -10.57 0.58
C TYR A 132 -27.50 -9.69 1.52
N ARG A 133 -26.84 -8.67 2.05
CA ARG A 133 -27.44 -7.63 2.88
C ARG A 133 -27.20 -6.28 2.23
N VAL A 134 -28.24 -5.46 2.18
CA VAL A 134 -28.14 -4.05 1.85
C VAL A 134 -28.14 -3.28 3.15
N GLU A 135 -27.10 -2.47 3.34
CA GLU A 135 -26.77 -1.80 4.59
C GLU A 135 -26.53 -0.30 4.35
N TYR A 136 -26.68 0.49 5.41
CA TYR A 136 -26.33 1.90 5.42
C TYR A 136 -25.37 2.21 6.56
N TRP A 137 -24.57 3.26 6.39
CA TRP A 137 -23.69 3.74 7.43
C TRP A 137 -24.45 4.62 8.43
N ARG A 138 -24.34 4.29 9.71
CA ARG A 138 -24.81 5.14 10.81
C ARG A 138 -23.61 5.69 11.57
N TYR A 139 -23.43 7.00 11.50
CA TYR A 139 -22.44 7.72 12.30
C TYR A 139 -22.69 7.57 13.80
N ALA A 140 -21.61 7.57 14.59
CA ALA A 140 -21.68 7.50 16.05
C ALA A 140 -22.27 8.79 16.65
N SER A 141 -21.97 9.94 16.06
CA SER A 141 -22.50 11.24 16.46
C SER A 141 -23.20 11.97 15.30
N PRO A 142 -24.25 12.79 15.55
CA PRO A 142 -24.89 13.60 14.51
C PRO A 142 -24.02 14.72 13.94
N LYS A 143 -22.89 15.05 14.58
CA LYS A 143 -21.92 16.06 14.10
C LYS A 143 -20.93 15.46 13.10
N ASP A 144 -20.86 14.14 13.06
CA ASP A 144 -19.99 13.39 12.18
C ASP A 144 -20.59 13.47 10.78
N THR A 145 -19.77 13.86 9.82
CA THR A 145 -20.22 14.10 8.44
C THR A 145 -19.30 13.51 7.39
N ASP A 146 -18.15 12.98 7.81
CA ASP A 146 -17.10 12.53 6.92
C ASP A 146 -16.71 11.05 7.11
N GLU A 147 -15.95 10.53 6.15
CA GLU A 147 -15.45 9.16 6.09
C GLU A 147 -14.48 8.80 7.22
N SER A 148 -13.88 9.81 7.86
CA SER A 148 -12.92 9.64 8.96
C SER A 148 -13.59 9.47 10.32
N ASP A 149 -14.91 9.68 10.40
CA ASP A 149 -15.68 9.63 11.64
C ASP A 149 -16.17 8.22 11.98
N CYS A 150 -16.20 7.89 13.27
CA CYS A 150 -16.64 6.57 13.74
C CYS A 150 -18.11 6.30 13.39
N GLY A 151 -18.41 5.07 13.00
CA GLY A 151 -19.77 4.64 12.72
C GLY A 151 -19.91 3.14 12.62
N THR A 152 -21.07 2.67 12.17
CA THR A 152 -21.33 1.25 12.00
C THR A 152 -22.27 0.98 10.84
N TRP A 153 -22.07 -0.17 10.18
CA TRP A 153 -22.95 -0.67 9.13
C TRP A 153 -24.21 -1.28 9.74
N ILE A 154 -25.37 -0.86 9.23
CA ILE A 154 -26.66 -1.33 9.70
C ILE A 154 -27.47 -1.87 8.52
N PRO A 155 -27.96 -3.11 8.59
CA PRO A 155 -28.91 -3.61 7.62
C PRO A 155 -30.14 -2.72 7.53
N PHE A 156 -30.54 -2.39 6.31
CA PHE A 156 -31.85 -1.79 6.10
C PHE A 156 -32.94 -2.75 6.64
N PRO A 157 -34.08 -2.25 7.17
CA PRO A 157 -35.13 -3.09 7.75
C PRO A 157 -35.64 -4.23 6.86
N LYS A 158 -35.57 -4.04 5.54
CA LYS A 158 -35.93 -5.04 4.52
C LYS A 158 -34.76 -5.35 3.57
N GLY A 159 -33.53 -5.12 4.02
CA GLY A 159 -32.32 -5.23 3.22
C GLY A 159 -31.67 -6.61 3.21
N THR A 160 -32.15 -7.58 3.98
CA THR A 160 -31.57 -8.94 4.03
C THR A 160 -32.25 -9.85 3.02
N VAL A 161 -31.46 -10.49 2.17
CA VAL A 161 -31.91 -11.44 1.13
C VAL A 161 -31.16 -12.76 1.30
N ALA A 162 -31.91 -13.86 1.40
CA ALA A 162 -31.35 -15.21 1.62
C ALA A 162 -31.44 -16.13 0.39
N ASP A 163 -32.30 -15.81 -0.59
CA ASP A 163 -32.47 -16.57 -1.83
C ASP A 163 -32.61 -15.61 -3.02
N GLY A 164 -31.50 -14.92 -3.29
CA GLY A 164 -31.31 -14.01 -4.41
C GLY A 164 -31.38 -14.74 -5.75
N ARG A 165 -31.79 -14.00 -6.79
CA ARG A 165 -31.95 -14.50 -8.16
C ARG A 165 -31.11 -13.67 -9.10
N SER A 166 -30.74 -14.26 -10.24
CA SER A 166 -30.06 -13.57 -11.33
C SER A 166 -30.94 -12.49 -11.99
N GLY A 167 -30.32 -11.68 -12.85
CA GLY A 167 -30.98 -10.59 -13.56
C GLY A 167 -31.14 -9.33 -12.69
N THR A 168 -32.10 -8.48 -13.05
CA THR A 168 -32.34 -7.23 -12.32
C THR A 168 -33.40 -7.40 -11.25
N VAL A 169 -33.03 -7.10 -10.01
CA VAL A 169 -33.94 -7.13 -8.86
C VAL A 169 -34.12 -5.73 -8.29
N THR A 170 -35.35 -5.36 -7.94
CA THR A 170 -35.67 -4.10 -7.26
C THR A 170 -36.20 -4.40 -5.87
N LEU A 171 -35.55 -3.85 -4.85
CA LEU A 171 -35.88 -4.08 -3.44
C LEU A 171 -36.37 -2.79 -2.78
N ARG A 172 -37.48 -2.89 -2.04
CA ARG A 172 -37.89 -1.89 -1.07
C ARG A 172 -37.15 -2.17 0.25
N LEU A 173 -36.22 -1.29 0.60
CA LEU A 173 -35.32 -1.43 1.75
C LEU A 173 -35.94 -0.97 3.08
N ALA A 174 -36.83 0.01 3.05
CA ALA A 174 -37.47 0.55 4.26
C ALA A 174 -38.89 1.06 3.98
N ALA A 175 -39.75 1.14 5.02
CA ALA A 175 -41.09 1.71 4.86
C ALA A 175 -41.02 3.24 4.60
N ARG A 176 -40.08 3.93 5.23
CA ARG A 176 -39.77 5.36 5.02
C ARG A 176 -38.31 5.51 4.60
N PRO A 177 -37.96 6.48 3.74
CA PRO A 177 -36.56 6.76 3.40
C PRO A 177 -35.68 7.01 4.61
N ILE A 178 -34.55 6.31 4.65
CA ILE A 178 -33.47 6.54 5.61
C ILE A 178 -32.46 7.48 4.95
N ARG A 179 -32.05 8.53 5.67
CA ARG A 179 -31.03 9.46 5.18
C ARG A 179 -29.65 8.88 5.49
N THR A 180 -28.86 8.60 4.46
CA THR A 180 -27.50 8.06 4.58
C THR A 180 -26.61 8.60 3.46
N ARG A 181 -25.30 8.77 3.74
CA ARG A 181 -24.30 9.08 2.71
C ARG A 181 -23.85 7.82 1.97
N PHE A 182 -23.79 6.68 2.67
CA PHE A 182 -23.30 5.43 2.11
C PHE A 182 -24.37 4.34 2.09
N LEU A 183 -24.33 3.53 1.04
CA LEU A 183 -25.05 2.27 0.91
C LEU A 183 -24.05 1.17 0.58
N ARG A 184 -24.12 0.05 1.30
CA ARG A 184 -23.30 -1.14 1.07
C ARG A 184 -24.18 -2.32 0.65
N ILE A 185 -23.74 -3.08 -0.34
CA ILE A 185 -24.24 -4.41 -0.67
C ILE A 185 -23.17 -5.40 -0.21
N LEU A 186 -23.43 -6.09 0.90
CA LEU A 186 -22.56 -7.15 1.45
C LEU A 186 -23.06 -8.50 0.92
N MET A 187 -22.20 -9.24 0.23
CA MET A 187 -22.52 -10.49 -0.46
C MET A 187 -21.75 -11.64 0.18
N GLU A 188 -22.46 -12.70 0.56
CA GLU A 188 -21.93 -13.78 1.42
C GLU A 188 -21.87 -15.13 0.70
N ASP A 189 -22.75 -15.34 -0.30
CA ASP A 189 -22.87 -16.59 -1.05
C ASP A 189 -23.37 -16.29 -2.47
N SER A 190 -22.85 -17.00 -3.48
CA SER A 190 -23.15 -16.76 -4.88
C SER A 190 -23.64 -18.01 -5.62
N ALA A 191 -24.29 -17.80 -6.76
CA ALA A 191 -24.58 -18.85 -7.73
C ALA A 191 -24.22 -18.40 -9.14
N TYR A 192 -23.88 -19.39 -9.95
CA TYR A 192 -23.63 -19.22 -11.37
C TYR A 192 -24.74 -19.87 -12.19
N ALA A 193 -25.51 -19.07 -12.92
CA ALA A 193 -26.57 -19.53 -13.83
C ALA A 193 -26.21 -19.32 -15.31
N GLY A 194 -24.97 -18.91 -15.60
CA GLY A 194 -24.48 -18.71 -16.97
C GLY A 194 -24.15 -20.01 -17.73
N PRO A 195 -23.81 -19.90 -19.03
CA PRO A 195 -23.34 -21.05 -19.81
C PRO A 195 -21.99 -21.57 -19.27
N PRO A 196 -21.65 -22.85 -19.44
CA PRO A 196 -20.35 -23.36 -19.05
C PRO A 196 -19.20 -22.56 -19.70
N THR A 197 -18.19 -22.21 -18.91
CA THR A 197 -16.94 -21.60 -19.36
C THR A 197 -15.79 -22.59 -19.20
N ALA A 198 -14.75 -22.45 -20.04
CA ALA A 198 -13.54 -23.26 -19.93
C ALA A 198 -12.74 -22.92 -18.66
N ASP A 199 -12.66 -21.62 -18.33
CA ASP A 199 -11.98 -21.13 -17.14
C ASP A 199 -12.96 -21.11 -15.94
N VAL A 200 -12.63 -21.82 -14.87
CA VAL A 200 -13.47 -21.88 -13.66
C VAL A 200 -13.58 -20.53 -12.98
N ARG A 201 -12.59 -19.65 -13.13
CA ARG A 201 -12.56 -18.32 -12.50
C ARG A 201 -13.67 -17.40 -13.02
N ASP A 202 -14.20 -17.65 -14.21
CA ASP A 202 -15.38 -16.94 -14.74
C ASP A 202 -16.70 -17.36 -14.07
N ARG A 203 -16.71 -18.44 -13.27
CA ARG A 203 -17.91 -19.02 -12.64
C ARG A 203 -17.96 -18.87 -11.12
N VAL A 204 -17.06 -18.08 -10.55
CA VAL A 204 -16.91 -17.88 -9.09
C VAL A 204 -16.80 -16.41 -8.72
N GLY A 205 -16.99 -16.11 -7.43
CA GLY A 205 -17.09 -14.76 -6.91
C GLY A 205 -18.47 -14.14 -7.12
N PHE A 206 -18.52 -12.82 -7.29
CA PHE A 206 -19.74 -12.03 -7.44
C PHE A 206 -19.58 -11.03 -8.58
N ALA A 207 -20.64 -10.78 -9.33
CA ALA A 207 -20.65 -9.81 -10.40
C ALA A 207 -21.91 -8.94 -10.37
N ILE A 208 -21.73 -7.63 -10.60
CA ILE A 208 -22.82 -6.65 -10.68
C ILE A 208 -22.62 -5.82 -11.95
N ARG A 209 -23.66 -5.76 -12.78
CA ARG A 209 -23.72 -4.95 -14.01
C ARG A 209 -24.03 -3.48 -13.72
N GLU A 210 -24.93 -3.22 -12.77
CA GLU A 210 -25.34 -1.86 -12.43
C GLU A 210 -26.03 -1.82 -11.05
N ILE A 211 -25.82 -0.75 -10.30
CA ILE A 211 -26.54 -0.43 -9.07
C ILE A 211 -27.29 0.88 -9.26
N ARG A 212 -28.58 0.85 -8.92
CA ARG A 212 -29.44 2.04 -8.81
C ARG A 212 -29.94 2.14 -7.39
N ALA A 213 -30.02 3.34 -6.83
CA ALA A 213 -30.49 3.54 -5.47
C ALA A 213 -31.28 4.82 -5.34
N GLY A 214 -32.23 4.88 -4.42
CA GLY A 214 -33.02 6.09 -4.20
C GLY A 214 -34.35 5.82 -3.52
N THR A 215 -35.42 6.43 -4.05
CA THR A 215 -36.77 6.29 -3.48
C THR A 215 -37.75 5.65 -4.45
N LEU A 216 -38.53 4.68 -3.99
CA LEU A 216 -39.64 4.11 -4.76
C LEU A 216 -40.88 4.99 -4.65
N SER A 217 -41.45 5.38 -5.80
CA SER A 217 -42.75 6.06 -5.85
C SER A 217 -43.88 5.12 -5.43
N PRO A 218 -45.09 5.67 -5.13
CA PRO A 218 -46.29 4.85 -4.89
C PRO A 218 -46.64 3.91 -6.07
N THR A 219 -46.21 4.26 -7.28
CA THR A 219 -46.40 3.46 -8.50
C THR A 219 -45.29 2.42 -8.73
N GLY A 220 -44.36 2.24 -7.78
CA GLY A 220 -43.25 1.29 -7.90
C GLY A 220 -42.09 1.74 -8.79
N ARG A 221 -42.06 3.01 -9.24
CA ARG A 221 -40.96 3.55 -10.05
C ARG A 221 -39.83 4.01 -9.14
N LEU A 222 -38.61 3.50 -9.36
CA LEU A 222 -37.41 3.97 -8.67
C LEU A 222 -37.05 5.37 -9.16
N ARG A 223 -36.99 6.32 -8.24
CA ARG A 223 -36.35 7.63 -8.42
C ARG A 223 -34.88 7.46 -8.05
N ASP A 224 -34.10 7.19 -9.08
CA ASP A 224 -32.68 6.92 -8.98
C ASP A 224 -31.89 8.20 -8.65
N VAL A 225 -31.00 8.10 -7.67
CA VAL A 225 -30.08 9.18 -7.28
C VAL A 225 -28.64 8.88 -7.67
N VAL A 226 -28.36 7.67 -8.16
CA VAL A 226 -27.04 7.29 -8.66
C VAL A 226 -26.77 8.02 -9.97
N ARG A 227 -25.55 8.55 -10.13
CA ARG A 227 -25.11 9.16 -11.37
C ARG A 227 -24.40 8.11 -12.21
N HIS A 228 -24.98 7.84 -13.37
CA HIS A 228 -24.48 6.81 -14.27
C HIS A 228 -23.58 7.42 -15.34
N ALA A 229 -22.28 7.09 -15.35
CA ALA A 229 -21.35 7.59 -16.35
C ALA A 229 -20.07 6.75 -16.47
N ALA A 230 -19.59 6.54 -17.70
CA ALA A 230 -18.26 6.00 -17.97
C ALA A 230 -17.14 7.02 -17.70
N SER A 231 -17.12 7.62 -16.51
CA SER A 231 -16.14 8.64 -16.12
C SER A 231 -16.03 8.75 -14.60
N PRO A 232 -14.81 8.66 -14.03
CA PRO A 232 -14.61 8.77 -12.58
C PRO A 232 -14.96 10.15 -12.01
N ARG A 233 -15.09 11.18 -12.88
CA ARG A 233 -15.45 12.55 -12.49
C ARG A 233 -16.95 12.79 -12.45
N LEU A 234 -17.74 11.93 -13.08
CA LEU A 234 -19.18 12.14 -13.29
C LEU A 234 -20.05 11.10 -12.59
N GLN A 235 -19.55 9.87 -12.43
CA GLN A 235 -20.25 8.79 -11.76
C GLN A 235 -20.36 9.03 -10.25
N THR A 236 -21.27 8.30 -9.60
CA THR A 236 -21.29 8.22 -8.15
C THR A 236 -20.00 7.51 -7.69
N ALA A 237 -19.41 7.94 -6.57
CA ALA A 237 -18.20 7.26 -6.10
C ALA A 237 -18.59 5.85 -5.63
N ALA A 238 -17.89 4.83 -6.13
CA ALA A 238 -18.13 3.44 -5.83
C ALA A 238 -16.82 2.76 -5.41
N PHE A 239 -16.93 1.85 -4.43
CA PHE A 239 -15.79 1.13 -3.84
C PHE A 239 -16.15 -0.34 -3.67
N VAL A 240 -15.17 -1.22 -3.85
CA VAL A 240 -15.36 -2.67 -3.74
C VAL A 240 -14.26 -3.33 -2.90
N SER A 241 -14.59 -4.46 -2.28
CA SER A 241 -13.64 -5.24 -1.46
C SER A 241 -12.51 -5.89 -2.25
N SER A 242 -12.75 -6.24 -3.52
CA SER A 242 -11.78 -6.87 -4.41
C SER A 242 -12.20 -6.73 -5.88
N THR A 243 -11.27 -6.98 -6.81
CA THR A 243 -11.53 -6.93 -8.26
C THR A 243 -10.90 -8.13 -8.96
N ASP A 244 -11.60 -8.66 -9.96
CA ASP A 244 -11.12 -9.70 -10.85
C ASP A 244 -9.95 -9.21 -11.74
N PRO A 245 -8.76 -9.84 -11.70
CA PRO A 245 -7.59 -9.43 -12.48
C PRO A 245 -7.66 -9.81 -13.97
N TRP A 246 -8.85 -10.17 -14.46
CA TRP A 246 -9.11 -10.51 -15.85
C TRP A 246 -8.93 -9.29 -16.76
N CYS A 247 -8.17 -9.43 -17.84
CA CYS A 247 -7.97 -8.38 -18.84
C CYS A 247 -7.89 -8.95 -20.27
N ARG A 248 -7.74 -8.07 -21.27
CA ARG A 248 -7.53 -8.39 -22.69
C ARG A 248 -6.22 -7.79 -23.16
N GLU A 249 -5.66 -8.31 -24.24
CA GLU A 249 -4.52 -7.68 -24.90
C GLU A 249 -4.76 -6.19 -25.23
N GLY A 250 -5.99 -5.85 -25.64
CA GLY A 250 -6.38 -4.48 -25.98
C GLY A 250 -6.51 -3.53 -24.79
N ASP A 251 -6.49 -4.04 -23.55
CA ASP A 251 -6.60 -3.22 -22.33
C ASP A 251 -5.26 -2.60 -21.90
N LEU A 252 -4.18 -2.82 -22.67
CA LEU A 252 -2.85 -2.24 -22.46
C LEU A 252 -2.93 -0.73 -22.20
N ASN A 253 -2.43 -0.29 -21.05
CA ASN A 253 -2.28 1.12 -20.72
C ASN A 253 -0.84 1.58 -20.91
N ARG A 254 -0.59 2.36 -21.96
CA ARG A 254 0.76 2.93 -22.23
C ARG A 254 1.18 3.99 -21.21
N ASN A 255 0.24 4.55 -20.44
CA ASN A 255 0.54 5.54 -19.41
C ASN A 255 0.92 4.91 -18.06
N SER A 256 0.87 3.58 -17.95
CA SER A 256 1.39 2.81 -16.81
C SER A 256 2.63 1.99 -17.19
N GLU A 257 3.40 2.49 -18.16
CA GLU A 257 4.72 1.97 -18.47
C GLU A 257 5.62 2.01 -17.21
N GLN A 258 6.31 0.91 -16.94
CA GLN A 258 7.33 0.83 -15.90
C GLN A 258 8.62 0.20 -16.46
N PRO A 259 9.80 0.54 -15.91
CA PRO A 259 11.06 -0.11 -16.26
C PRO A 259 10.94 -1.64 -16.18
N GLY A 260 11.33 -2.36 -17.22
CA GLY A 260 11.29 -3.82 -17.19
C GLY A 260 12.32 -4.40 -16.22
N LEU A 261 12.06 -5.62 -15.74
CA LEU A 261 12.90 -6.29 -14.74
C LEU A 261 14.38 -6.40 -15.15
N ASP A 262 14.68 -6.70 -16.42
CA ASP A 262 16.07 -6.76 -16.90
C ASP A 262 16.71 -5.38 -17.01
N LEU A 263 15.94 -4.34 -17.34
CA LEU A 263 16.46 -2.99 -17.41
C LEU A 263 16.96 -2.58 -16.02
N VAL A 264 16.14 -2.80 -14.99
CA VAL A 264 16.50 -2.48 -13.60
C VAL A 264 17.68 -3.33 -13.15
N ALA A 265 17.59 -4.65 -13.26
CA ALA A 265 18.63 -5.57 -12.78
C ALA A 265 19.99 -5.38 -13.46
N ARG A 266 20.01 -4.99 -14.75
CA ARG A 266 21.25 -4.81 -15.52
C ARG A 266 21.74 -3.36 -15.61
N SER A 267 20.98 -2.39 -15.13
CA SER A 267 21.37 -0.96 -15.18
C SER A 267 22.62 -0.65 -14.35
N GLY A 268 23.01 -1.54 -13.44
CA GLY A 268 24.07 -1.30 -12.47
C GLY A 268 23.66 -0.35 -11.34
N VAL A 269 22.35 -0.08 -11.21
CA VAL A 269 21.74 0.66 -10.10
C VAL A 269 21.95 -0.03 -8.77
N THR A 270 21.92 -1.36 -8.77
CA THR A 270 22.00 -2.19 -7.55
C THR A 270 23.40 -2.24 -6.94
N LEU A 271 24.40 -1.71 -7.65
CA LEU A 271 25.82 -1.91 -7.33
C LEU A 271 26.24 -3.38 -7.17
N GLY A 272 25.53 -4.31 -7.80
CA GLY A 272 25.75 -5.74 -7.64
C GLY A 272 25.10 -6.33 -6.38
N GLY A 273 24.43 -5.51 -5.58
CA GLY A 273 23.57 -5.94 -4.47
C GLY A 273 22.26 -6.57 -4.94
N PRO A 274 21.55 -7.27 -4.03
CA PRO A 274 20.27 -7.89 -4.32
C PRO A 274 19.14 -6.86 -4.54
N LEU A 275 18.13 -7.30 -5.29
CA LEU A 275 16.88 -6.57 -5.55
C LEU A 275 15.78 -7.06 -4.61
N LEU A 276 15.04 -6.15 -3.99
CA LEU A 276 13.72 -6.45 -3.45
C LEU A 276 12.71 -6.20 -4.58
N VAL A 277 12.04 -7.25 -5.03
CA VAL A 277 11.07 -7.17 -6.15
C VAL A 277 9.66 -7.42 -5.64
N PRO A 278 8.66 -6.68 -6.15
CA PRO A 278 7.28 -6.91 -5.80
C PRO A 278 6.63 -7.89 -6.78
N VAL A 279 5.53 -8.51 -6.37
CA VAL A 279 4.58 -9.18 -7.28
C VAL A 279 3.19 -8.57 -7.08
N SER A 280 2.38 -8.49 -8.13
CA SER A 280 1.00 -7.96 -8.00
C SER A 280 0.08 -8.99 -7.37
N VAL A 281 -0.60 -8.65 -6.28
CA VAL A 281 -1.48 -9.55 -5.53
C VAL A 281 -2.96 -9.25 -5.75
N LEU A 282 -3.36 -7.99 -5.58
CA LEU A 282 -4.77 -7.57 -5.63
C LEU A 282 -5.34 -7.65 -7.05
N TYR A 283 -4.50 -7.34 -8.04
CA TYR A 283 -4.84 -7.33 -9.47
C TYR A 283 -3.95 -8.26 -10.30
N GLY A 284 -3.24 -9.19 -9.66
CA GLY A 284 -2.45 -10.24 -10.30
C GLY A 284 -3.00 -11.64 -10.06
N ASN A 285 -2.22 -12.66 -10.38
CA ASN A 285 -2.57 -14.06 -10.11
C ASN A 285 -1.36 -14.88 -9.61
N PRO A 286 -1.57 -15.94 -8.81
CA PRO A 286 -0.47 -16.72 -8.23
C PRO A 286 0.46 -17.34 -9.27
N GLU A 287 -0.08 -17.79 -10.41
CA GLU A 287 0.71 -18.41 -11.47
C GLU A 287 1.66 -17.41 -12.15
N ASP A 288 1.22 -16.17 -12.35
CA ASP A 288 2.05 -15.10 -12.90
C ASP A 288 3.17 -14.68 -11.95
N ALA A 289 2.88 -14.54 -10.65
CA ALA A 289 3.88 -14.25 -9.62
C ALA A 289 4.95 -15.35 -9.54
N ALA A 290 4.55 -16.62 -9.58
CA ALA A 290 5.48 -17.74 -9.63
C ALA A 290 6.34 -17.73 -10.91
N ALA A 291 5.75 -17.36 -12.06
CA ALA A 291 6.47 -17.26 -13.32
C ALA A 291 7.50 -16.12 -13.32
N GLU A 292 7.17 -14.98 -12.71
CA GLU A 292 8.06 -13.83 -12.52
C GLU A 292 9.29 -14.22 -11.69
N VAL A 293 9.07 -14.79 -10.50
CA VAL A 293 10.18 -15.17 -9.60
C VAL A 293 11.05 -16.23 -10.26
N ALA A 294 10.44 -17.22 -10.90
CA ALA A 294 11.19 -18.23 -11.64
C ALA A 294 12.03 -17.62 -12.77
N TYR A 295 11.53 -16.57 -13.45
CA TYR A 295 12.25 -15.87 -14.51
C TYR A 295 13.49 -15.17 -13.94
N LEU A 296 13.32 -14.38 -12.88
CA LEU A 296 14.42 -13.68 -12.21
C LEU A 296 15.52 -14.66 -11.75
N ARG A 297 15.13 -15.81 -11.19
CA ARG A 297 16.06 -16.88 -10.81
C ARG A 297 16.80 -17.47 -12.00
N ARG A 298 16.10 -17.75 -13.11
CA ARG A 298 16.75 -18.25 -14.34
C ARG A 298 17.72 -17.26 -14.96
N GLN A 299 17.47 -15.96 -14.85
CA GLN A 299 18.42 -14.93 -15.29
C GLN A 299 19.64 -14.79 -14.37
N GLY A 300 19.63 -15.44 -13.19
CA GLY A 300 20.72 -15.37 -12.22
C GLY A 300 20.74 -14.07 -11.43
N TYR A 301 19.61 -13.35 -11.33
CA TYR A 301 19.55 -12.13 -10.53
C TYR A 301 19.47 -12.46 -9.03
N SER A 302 20.23 -11.71 -8.24
CA SER A 302 20.20 -11.78 -6.78
C SER A 302 18.97 -11.05 -6.26
N LEU A 303 18.16 -11.76 -5.47
CA LEU A 303 16.96 -11.20 -4.83
C LEU A 303 17.17 -11.16 -3.32
N SER A 304 16.80 -10.07 -2.66
CA SER A 304 16.74 -9.99 -1.19
C SER A 304 15.42 -10.53 -0.66
N GLY A 305 14.40 -10.54 -1.50
CA GLY A 305 13.10 -11.11 -1.22
C GLY A 305 12.10 -10.75 -2.32
N VAL A 306 10.88 -11.26 -2.17
CA VAL A 306 9.71 -10.94 -2.97
C VAL A 306 8.66 -10.32 -2.06
N GLU A 307 8.32 -9.06 -2.33
CA GLU A 307 7.30 -8.30 -1.61
C GLU A 307 5.92 -8.58 -2.20
N LEU A 308 4.97 -9.04 -1.38
CA LEU A 308 3.63 -9.43 -1.85
C LEU A 308 2.70 -8.23 -1.95
N GLY A 309 2.82 -7.49 -3.04
CA GLY A 309 1.91 -6.41 -3.39
C GLY A 309 2.21 -5.07 -2.74
N GLU A 310 1.52 -4.06 -3.26
CA GLU A 310 1.72 -2.64 -2.98
C GLU A 310 0.50 -2.05 -2.26
N GLU A 311 0.69 -1.46 -1.08
CA GLU A 311 -0.30 -0.71 -0.30
C GLU A 311 -1.69 -1.36 -0.14
N PRO A 312 -1.81 -2.68 0.15
CA PRO A 312 -3.12 -3.32 0.21
C PRO A 312 -3.97 -2.83 1.39
N ASP A 313 -3.37 -2.27 2.43
CA ASP A 313 -4.03 -1.77 3.63
C ASP A 313 -4.91 -0.53 3.39
N HIS A 314 -4.74 0.15 2.26
CA HIS A 314 -5.56 1.30 1.87
C HIS A 314 -6.37 1.06 0.58
N GLN A 315 -6.29 -0.16 0.01
CA GLN A 315 -7.03 -0.59 -1.18
C GLN A 315 -8.30 -1.40 -0.87
N TYR A 316 -8.95 -1.09 0.26
CA TYR A 316 -10.27 -1.61 0.67
C TYR A 316 -10.38 -3.11 0.94
N ILE A 317 -9.33 -3.90 0.71
CA ILE A 317 -9.32 -5.33 1.01
C ILE A 317 -9.25 -5.56 2.53
N SER A 318 -10.00 -6.55 3.02
CA SER A 318 -9.91 -6.96 4.42
C SER A 318 -8.58 -7.67 4.69
N PRO A 319 -8.03 -7.60 5.92
CA PRO A 319 -6.81 -8.32 6.24
C PRO A 319 -6.98 -9.85 6.12
N GLU A 320 -8.18 -10.38 6.30
CA GLU A 320 -8.50 -11.79 6.09
C GLU A 320 -8.48 -12.19 4.61
N ASP A 321 -9.09 -11.40 3.73
CA ASP A 321 -9.09 -11.66 2.29
C ASP A 321 -7.68 -11.50 1.71
N TYR A 322 -6.96 -10.45 2.12
CA TYR A 322 -5.56 -10.30 1.75
C TYR A 322 -4.72 -11.46 2.29
N GLY A 323 -4.93 -11.89 3.54
CA GLY A 323 -4.25 -13.06 4.10
C GLY A 323 -4.49 -14.34 3.29
N ALA A 324 -5.71 -14.53 2.76
CA ALA A 324 -6.04 -15.65 1.89
C ALA A 324 -5.26 -15.62 0.57
N LEU A 325 -5.14 -14.42 -0.04
CA LEU A 325 -4.33 -14.21 -1.23
C LEU A 325 -2.84 -14.38 -0.91
N TYR A 326 -2.34 -13.80 0.17
CA TYR A 326 -0.96 -13.89 0.63
C TYR A 326 -0.48 -15.33 0.67
N VAL A 327 -1.25 -16.22 1.33
CA VAL A 327 -0.91 -17.64 1.44
C VAL A 327 -0.89 -18.34 0.08
N GLN A 328 -1.82 -18.02 -0.82
CA GLN A 328 -1.84 -18.61 -2.16
C GLN A 328 -0.63 -18.18 -3.00
N PHE A 329 -0.29 -16.89 -2.96
CA PHE A 329 0.85 -16.34 -3.70
C PHE A 329 2.18 -16.85 -3.13
N ALA A 330 2.36 -16.85 -1.80
CA ALA A 330 3.56 -17.38 -1.15
C ALA A 330 3.79 -18.86 -1.53
N ARG A 331 2.74 -19.69 -1.50
CA ARG A 331 2.82 -21.10 -1.93
C ARG A 331 3.20 -21.25 -3.39
N ALA A 332 2.61 -20.45 -4.30
CA ALA A 332 2.93 -20.51 -5.71
C ALA A 332 4.38 -20.11 -5.98
N ILE A 333 4.87 -19.07 -5.31
CA ILE A 333 6.27 -18.63 -5.40
C ILE A 333 7.21 -19.69 -4.83
N HIS A 334 6.95 -20.21 -3.63
CA HIS A 334 7.79 -21.24 -3.01
C HIS A 334 7.79 -22.56 -3.79
N ALA A 335 6.71 -22.88 -4.49
CA ALA A 335 6.69 -24.02 -5.41
C ALA A 335 7.65 -23.85 -6.60
N ALA A 336 7.87 -22.61 -7.05
CA ALA A 336 8.77 -22.28 -8.15
C ALA A 336 10.20 -21.94 -7.72
N ALA A 337 10.38 -21.39 -6.52
CA ALA A 337 11.65 -20.91 -5.96
C ALA A 337 11.62 -20.97 -4.41
N PRO A 338 11.79 -22.17 -3.81
CA PRO A 338 11.63 -22.38 -2.36
C PRO A 338 12.64 -21.64 -1.48
N GLU A 339 13.74 -21.17 -2.05
CA GLU A 339 14.81 -20.46 -1.34
C GLU A 339 14.62 -18.95 -1.26
N VAL A 340 13.68 -18.39 -2.03
CA VAL A 340 13.48 -16.93 -2.12
C VAL A 340 12.60 -16.47 -0.98
N PRO A 341 13.06 -15.52 -0.12
CA PRO A 341 12.24 -15.01 0.96
C PRO A 341 11.00 -14.30 0.43
N VAL A 342 9.84 -14.59 1.00
CA VAL A 342 8.58 -13.88 0.73
C VAL A 342 8.19 -13.03 1.94
N GLY A 343 7.67 -11.83 1.70
CA GLY A 343 7.36 -10.89 2.78
C GLY A 343 6.47 -9.72 2.35
N GLY A 344 6.45 -8.68 3.18
CA GLY A 344 5.55 -7.54 3.01
C GLY A 344 4.14 -7.78 3.57
N PRO A 345 3.08 -7.20 2.98
CA PRO A 345 3.10 -6.28 1.84
C PRO A 345 3.85 -4.99 2.15
N SER A 346 4.09 -4.17 1.15
CA SER A 346 4.44 -2.79 1.44
C SER A 346 3.22 -2.03 1.92
N LEU A 347 3.20 -1.67 3.20
CA LEU A 347 2.07 -0.98 3.83
C LEU A 347 2.19 0.54 3.68
N GLU A 348 1.14 1.19 3.18
CA GLU A 348 1.04 2.66 3.09
C GLU A 348 0.95 3.27 4.49
N SER A 349 0.04 2.72 5.31
CA SER A 349 -0.49 3.37 6.50
C SER A 349 -0.12 2.62 7.77
N VAL A 350 1.09 2.86 8.26
CA VAL A 350 1.52 2.39 9.59
C VAL A 350 1.21 3.38 10.72
N THR A 351 0.56 4.50 10.44
CA THR A 351 0.24 5.52 11.44
C THR A 351 -1.24 5.53 11.84
N CYS A 352 -2.12 4.90 11.05
CA CYS A 352 -3.56 4.87 11.32
C CYS A 352 -4.13 3.45 11.41
N GLU A 353 -5.11 3.28 12.30
CA GLU A 353 -5.95 2.07 12.35
C GLU A 353 -6.89 2.03 11.13
N VAL A 354 -7.33 0.84 10.70
CA VAL A 354 -8.34 0.67 9.66
C VAL A 354 -9.64 1.29 10.16
N ARG A 355 -9.90 2.53 9.76
CA ARG A 355 -11.08 3.25 10.21
C ARG A 355 -12.31 3.03 9.32
N LYS A 356 -12.12 2.64 8.06
CA LYS A 356 -13.14 2.96 7.05
C LYS A 356 -14.09 1.81 6.66
N TRP A 357 -13.64 0.54 6.62
CA TRP A 357 -14.49 -0.56 6.10
C TRP A 357 -14.39 -1.92 6.81
N PRO A 358 -14.20 -1.99 8.15
CA PRO A 358 -14.14 -3.29 8.80
C PRO A 358 -15.50 -4.01 8.74
N SER A 359 -15.43 -5.33 8.71
CA SER A 359 -16.49 -6.16 9.29
C SER A 359 -16.75 -5.67 10.73
N PRO A 360 -18.00 -5.59 11.22
CA PRO A 360 -18.31 -5.09 12.57
C PRO A 360 -17.49 -5.72 13.71
N ASP A 361 -16.95 -6.92 13.48
CA ASP A 361 -16.20 -7.72 14.44
C ASP A 361 -14.68 -7.83 14.12
N GLY A 362 -14.20 -7.09 13.11
CA GLY A 362 -12.80 -7.13 12.67
C GLY A 362 -11.83 -6.36 13.57
N PRO A 363 -10.55 -6.74 13.62
CA PRO A 363 -9.54 -5.98 14.36
C PRO A 363 -9.39 -4.56 13.80
N ARG A 364 -9.20 -3.59 14.70
CA ARG A 364 -8.98 -2.19 14.29
C ARG A 364 -7.66 -1.98 13.55
N SER A 365 -6.63 -2.76 13.88
CA SER A 365 -5.39 -2.78 13.12
C SER A 365 -5.48 -3.79 11.97
N TRP A 366 -5.18 -3.33 10.76
CA TRP A 366 -5.08 -4.18 9.57
C TRP A 366 -4.01 -5.25 9.78
N VAL A 367 -2.84 -4.82 10.27
CA VAL A 367 -1.68 -5.68 10.52
C VAL A 367 -2.04 -6.76 11.54
N ALA A 368 -2.71 -6.39 12.64
CA ALA A 368 -3.17 -7.38 13.62
C ALA A 368 -4.12 -8.42 13.00
N GLY A 369 -5.00 -7.99 12.08
CA GLY A 369 -5.86 -8.89 11.32
C GLY A 369 -5.08 -9.87 10.45
N LEU A 370 -4.09 -9.36 9.70
CA LEU A 370 -3.26 -10.19 8.85
C LEU A 370 -2.45 -11.20 9.67
N MET A 371 -1.81 -10.74 10.76
CA MET A 371 -1.03 -11.60 11.64
C MET A 371 -1.92 -12.67 12.30
N ALA A 372 -3.11 -12.29 12.73
CA ALA A 372 -4.08 -13.23 13.29
C ALA A 372 -4.55 -14.25 12.24
N TYR A 373 -4.79 -13.83 10.99
CA TYR A 373 -5.14 -14.73 9.90
C TYR A 373 -4.02 -15.74 9.62
N LEU A 374 -2.79 -15.27 9.36
CA LEU A 374 -1.64 -16.13 9.09
C LEU A 374 -1.37 -17.11 10.23
N LYS A 375 -1.48 -16.66 11.49
CA LYS A 375 -1.34 -17.52 12.67
C LYS A 375 -2.43 -18.58 12.75
N ARG A 376 -3.71 -18.21 12.54
CA ARG A 376 -4.83 -19.17 12.53
C ARG A 376 -4.69 -20.24 11.46
N ARG A 377 -4.11 -19.88 10.30
CA ARG A 377 -3.87 -20.80 9.18
C ARG A 377 -2.56 -21.60 9.31
N GLY A 378 -1.75 -21.36 10.35
CA GLY A 378 -0.44 -21.99 10.49
C GLY A 378 0.58 -21.52 9.46
N CYS A 379 0.34 -20.37 8.81
CA CYS A 379 1.13 -19.80 7.72
C CYS A 379 1.91 -18.55 8.14
N LEU A 380 2.03 -18.25 9.44
CA LEU A 380 2.85 -17.12 9.90
C LEU A 380 4.32 -17.23 9.46
N GLY A 381 4.83 -18.46 9.29
CA GLY A 381 6.19 -18.69 8.78
C GLY A 381 6.38 -18.34 7.30
N GLU A 382 5.31 -18.10 6.54
CA GLU A 382 5.41 -17.59 5.15
C GLU A 382 5.84 -16.12 5.13
N LEU A 383 5.59 -15.36 6.22
CA LEU A 383 6.08 -13.99 6.40
C LEU A 383 7.55 -14.02 6.84
N GLN A 384 8.47 -14.04 5.88
CA GLN A 384 9.90 -14.15 6.13
C GLN A 384 10.59 -12.80 6.28
N PHE A 385 9.95 -11.71 5.90
CA PHE A 385 10.30 -10.33 6.26
C PHE A 385 9.03 -9.46 6.30
N PHE A 386 9.08 -8.35 7.03
CA PHE A 386 8.00 -7.37 7.10
C PHE A 386 8.46 -6.04 6.52
N SER A 387 7.60 -5.38 5.74
CA SER A 387 7.90 -4.08 5.14
C SER A 387 6.78 -3.08 5.30
N PHE A 388 7.13 -1.79 5.28
CA PHE A 388 6.20 -0.68 5.33
C PHE A 388 6.84 0.61 4.82
N GLU A 389 6.00 1.62 4.58
CA GLU A 389 6.40 2.96 4.15
C GLU A 389 6.35 3.96 5.31
N TRP A 390 7.17 5.01 5.22
CA TRP A 390 7.28 6.00 6.29
C TRP A 390 7.21 7.44 5.81
N TYR A 391 6.00 8.00 5.91
CA TYR A 391 5.67 9.41 5.64
C TYR A 391 4.77 9.98 6.75
N PRO A 392 5.34 10.48 7.85
CA PRO A 392 4.56 10.77 9.06
C PRO A 392 3.85 12.13 9.06
N PHE A 393 4.11 13.01 8.09
CA PHE A 393 3.62 14.40 8.11
C PHE A 393 2.70 14.74 6.93
N ASP A 394 1.42 14.46 7.07
CA ASP A 394 0.38 14.91 6.12
C ASP A 394 0.17 16.44 6.15
N ASP A 395 0.32 17.06 7.32
CA ASP A 395 0.21 18.51 7.49
C ASP A 395 1.49 19.22 7.02
N ILE A 396 1.61 19.39 5.71
CA ILE A 396 2.75 20.08 5.08
C ILE A 396 2.81 21.58 5.37
N PHE A 397 1.80 22.16 6.03
CA PHE A 397 1.78 23.55 6.50
C PHE A 397 2.10 23.69 7.99
N GLY A 398 2.25 22.55 8.67
CA GLY A 398 2.57 22.48 10.08
C GLY A 398 3.92 23.11 10.42
N ASN A 399 4.19 23.20 11.72
CA ASN A 399 5.49 23.68 12.19
C ASN A 399 6.57 22.61 11.95
N GLU A 400 7.34 22.80 10.88
CA GLU A 400 8.44 21.91 10.46
C GLU A 400 9.39 21.53 11.61
N ALA A 401 9.81 22.50 12.43
CA ALA A 401 10.73 22.23 13.54
C ALA A 401 10.08 21.40 14.65
N ALA A 402 8.76 21.56 14.87
CA ALA A 402 8.02 20.72 15.81
C ALA A 402 7.84 19.31 15.26
N GLN A 403 7.51 19.17 13.97
CA GLN A 403 7.39 17.87 13.30
C GLN A 403 8.70 17.07 13.38
N LEU A 404 9.83 17.67 13.01
CA LEU A 404 11.15 17.03 13.08
C LEU A 404 11.52 16.56 14.50
N ARG A 405 11.09 17.28 15.55
CA ARG A 405 11.33 16.86 16.94
C ARG A 405 10.46 15.69 17.39
N GLU A 406 9.29 15.51 16.78
CA GLU A 406 8.38 14.40 17.06
C GLU A 406 8.70 13.14 16.26
N GLU A 407 9.37 13.29 15.12
CA GLU A 407 9.69 12.22 14.17
C GLU A 407 10.15 10.91 14.82
N GLY A 408 11.24 10.97 15.59
CA GLY A 408 11.79 9.77 16.22
C GLY A 408 10.84 9.11 17.23
N ARG A 409 10.00 9.89 17.92
CA ARG A 409 8.98 9.34 18.82
C ARG A 409 7.88 8.65 18.01
N LEU A 410 7.38 9.29 16.96
CA LEU A 410 6.33 8.72 16.10
C LEU A 410 6.78 7.38 15.50
N LEU A 411 8.00 7.32 15.00
CA LEU A 411 8.56 6.11 14.42
C LEU A 411 8.67 4.97 15.46
N ARG A 412 9.17 5.27 16.67
CA ARG A 412 9.24 4.27 17.77
C ARG A 412 7.87 3.78 18.20
N ASP A 413 6.90 4.68 18.32
CA ASP A 413 5.53 4.32 18.70
C ASP A 413 4.90 3.38 17.66
N VAL A 414 5.15 3.64 16.37
CA VAL A 414 4.72 2.76 15.28
C VAL A 414 5.42 1.41 15.33
N TRP A 415 6.74 1.40 15.53
CA TRP A 415 7.52 0.17 15.66
C TRP A 415 7.00 -0.72 16.80
N GLU A 416 6.80 -0.14 17.99
CA GLU A 416 6.24 -0.83 19.15
C GLU A 416 4.81 -1.33 18.90
N ARG A 417 3.98 -0.53 18.24
CA ARG A 417 2.62 -0.92 17.86
C ARG A 417 2.61 -2.12 16.91
N LEU A 418 3.46 -2.13 15.89
CA LEU A 418 3.55 -3.23 14.94
C LEU A 418 4.01 -4.55 15.60
N HIS A 419 4.92 -4.47 16.58
CA HIS A 419 5.20 -5.61 17.45
C HIS A 419 3.99 -6.04 18.28
N GLY A 420 3.25 -5.09 18.84
CA GLY A 420 2.00 -5.34 19.57
C GLY A 420 0.91 -5.99 18.71
N ASP A 421 0.86 -5.66 17.42
CA ASP A 421 -0.04 -6.25 16.42
C ASP A 421 0.37 -7.69 16.04
N GLY A 422 1.53 -8.16 16.50
CA GLY A 422 1.98 -9.55 16.37
C GLY A 422 2.97 -9.80 15.26
N VAL A 423 3.56 -8.76 14.65
CA VAL A 423 4.64 -8.93 13.66
C VAL A 423 5.86 -9.55 14.35
N PRO A 424 6.40 -10.68 13.85
CA PRO A 424 7.53 -11.35 14.48
C PRO A 424 8.76 -10.44 14.61
N ALA A 425 9.40 -10.43 15.78
CA ALA A 425 10.63 -9.67 15.99
C ALA A 425 11.88 -10.34 15.38
N GLY A 426 11.82 -11.64 15.09
CA GLY A 426 12.95 -12.43 14.60
C GLY A 426 13.12 -12.47 13.07
N ILE A 427 12.26 -11.78 12.32
CA ILE A 427 12.36 -11.64 10.86
C ILE A 427 12.99 -10.29 10.52
N PRO A 428 13.55 -10.10 9.30
CA PRO A 428 13.99 -8.79 8.83
C PRO A 428 12.82 -7.79 8.74
N TRP A 429 13.08 -6.55 9.13
CA TRP A 429 12.16 -5.42 8.99
C TRP A 429 12.74 -4.44 7.99
N TYR A 430 11.94 -4.08 7.00
CA TYR A 430 12.31 -3.16 5.92
C TYR A 430 11.43 -1.92 5.95
N VAL A 431 12.05 -0.76 5.75
CA VAL A 431 11.31 0.44 5.33
C VAL A 431 11.52 0.58 3.84
N THR A 432 10.52 0.25 3.04
CA THR A 432 10.66 0.13 1.58
C THR A 432 10.48 1.44 0.84
N GLU A 433 10.00 2.45 1.55
CA GLU A 433 9.88 3.82 1.11
C GLU A 433 9.85 4.75 2.33
N TYR A 434 10.49 5.92 2.24
CA TYR A 434 10.42 6.94 3.28
C TYR A 434 10.69 8.34 2.74
N GLY A 435 10.12 9.32 3.40
CA GLY A 435 10.33 10.75 3.16
C GLY A 435 9.55 11.58 4.17
N PHE A 436 9.70 12.90 4.11
CA PHE A 436 9.07 13.80 5.08
C PHE A 436 7.53 13.72 5.02
N SER A 437 6.96 13.68 3.82
CA SER A 437 5.52 13.65 3.56
C SER A 437 5.22 12.90 2.26
N ALA A 438 4.07 12.22 2.21
CA ALA A 438 3.57 11.65 0.97
C ALA A 438 3.12 12.75 -0.03
N PHE A 439 2.97 14.00 0.43
CA PHE A 439 2.56 15.13 -0.39
C PHE A 439 3.75 16.01 -0.82
N ALA A 440 3.67 16.52 -2.04
CA ALA A 440 4.64 17.47 -2.58
C ALA A 440 4.84 18.69 -1.67
N CYS A 441 6.02 18.80 -1.06
CA CYS A 441 6.35 19.91 -0.17
C CYS A 441 7.83 20.29 -0.17
N ARG A 442 8.12 21.56 0.14
CA ARG A 442 9.48 22.14 0.09
C ARG A 442 10.43 21.39 1.01
N GLN A 443 9.88 20.91 2.13
CA GLN A 443 10.56 20.14 3.15
C GLN A 443 11.26 18.90 2.58
N GLU A 444 10.72 18.25 1.54
CA GLU A 444 11.37 17.09 0.90
C GLU A 444 12.74 17.41 0.28
N VAL A 445 12.94 18.65 -0.19
CA VAL A 445 14.13 19.02 -0.97
C VAL A 445 15.09 19.95 -0.24
N ASP A 446 14.69 20.46 0.93
CA ASP A 446 15.49 21.37 1.75
C ASP A 446 16.08 20.69 3.00
N MET A 447 16.61 21.50 3.93
CA MET A 447 17.26 21.02 5.14
C MET A 447 16.35 20.13 5.99
N ALA A 448 15.03 20.33 5.95
CA ALA A 448 14.09 19.52 6.72
C ALA A 448 14.13 18.05 6.29
N GLY A 449 14.05 17.76 4.99
CA GLY A 449 14.15 16.40 4.45
C GLY A 449 15.53 15.77 4.70
N ALA A 450 16.58 16.57 4.71
CA ALA A 450 17.93 16.12 5.09
C ALA A 450 18.01 15.71 6.58
N LEU A 451 17.46 16.54 7.47
CA LEU A 451 17.39 16.24 8.91
C LEU A 451 16.50 15.04 9.17
N PHE A 452 15.31 15.01 8.58
CA PHE A 452 14.38 13.88 8.63
C PHE A 452 15.09 12.57 8.24
N THR A 453 15.70 12.52 7.05
CA THR A 453 16.45 11.35 6.58
C THR A 453 17.49 10.88 7.60
N ALA A 454 18.23 11.81 8.20
CA ALA A 454 19.25 11.46 9.19
C ALA A 454 18.65 10.93 10.51
N VAL A 455 17.55 11.51 10.98
CA VAL A 455 16.84 11.07 12.19
C VAL A 455 16.22 9.69 11.97
N THR A 456 15.43 9.53 10.91
CA THR A 456 14.75 8.27 10.56
C THR A 456 15.76 7.13 10.44
N MET A 457 16.88 7.32 9.71
CA MET A 457 17.91 6.27 9.59
C MET A 457 18.60 5.96 10.91
N ALA A 458 18.87 6.96 11.76
CA ALA A 458 19.48 6.74 13.06
C ALA A 458 18.58 5.90 13.98
N ASP A 459 17.28 6.19 14.01
CA ASP A 459 16.31 5.46 14.81
C ASP A 459 16.04 4.05 14.24
N LEU A 460 15.79 3.91 12.94
CA LEU A 460 15.54 2.60 12.31
C LEU A 460 16.67 1.60 12.57
N LEU A 461 17.92 2.01 12.29
CA LEU A 461 19.06 1.11 12.48
C LEU A 461 19.30 0.80 13.96
N ARG A 462 19.04 1.76 14.87
CA ARG A 462 19.13 1.53 16.33
C ARG A 462 18.06 0.55 16.82
N MET A 463 16.86 0.57 16.23
CA MET A 463 15.78 -0.37 16.54
C MET A 463 16.00 -1.76 15.92
N GLY A 464 17.00 -1.91 15.04
CA GLY A 464 17.34 -3.19 14.42
C GLY A 464 16.67 -3.44 13.06
N ALA A 465 16.18 -2.38 12.39
CA ALA A 465 15.75 -2.49 11.01
C ALA A 465 16.87 -3.05 10.13
N SER A 466 16.51 -4.00 9.27
CA SER A 466 17.49 -4.72 8.42
C SER A 466 17.84 -3.94 7.16
N ALA A 467 16.91 -3.13 6.63
CA ALA A 467 17.16 -2.25 5.49
C ALA A 467 16.16 -1.09 5.46
N ALA A 468 16.58 0.00 4.82
CA ALA A 468 15.70 1.07 4.40
C ALA A 468 16.02 1.46 2.95
N TYR A 469 14.99 1.63 2.13
CA TYR A 469 15.08 1.90 0.71
C TYR A 469 14.53 3.31 0.44
N PHE A 470 15.35 4.16 -0.16
CA PHE A 470 14.95 5.51 -0.53
C PHE A 470 14.16 5.45 -1.85
N PHE A 471 12.95 6.00 -1.86
CA PHE A 471 12.16 6.15 -3.08
C PHE A 471 12.60 7.40 -3.87
N GLY A 472 12.51 7.38 -5.20
CA GLY A 472 12.96 8.53 -6.00
C GLY A 472 14.49 8.63 -6.18
N LEU A 473 15.17 7.49 -6.30
CA LEU A 473 16.61 7.44 -6.61
C LEU A 473 16.97 8.01 -7.99
N GLU A 474 16.00 8.02 -8.91
CA GLU A 474 16.11 8.58 -10.25
C GLU A 474 16.06 10.12 -10.22
N PRO A 475 16.79 10.81 -11.10
CA PRO A 475 16.60 12.25 -11.26
C PRO A 475 15.15 12.56 -11.60
N ASN A 476 14.57 13.58 -10.96
CA ASN A 476 13.16 13.92 -11.15
C ASN A 476 12.95 15.44 -11.11
N THR A 477 11.73 15.89 -11.38
CA THR A 477 11.33 17.30 -11.28
C THR A 477 10.64 17.58 -9.97
N LEU A 478 10.66 18.85 -9.55
CA LEU A 478 9.78 19.36 -8.52
C LEU A 478 8.35 19.33 -9.02
N ILE A 479 7.42 18.92 -8.16
CA ILE A 479 5.99 18.91 -8.47
C ILE A 479 5.24 19.83 -7.50
N ALA A 480 4.03 20.20 -7.90
CA ALA A 480 3.06 20.87 -7.05
C ALA A 480 1.71 20.21 -7.28
N GLU A 481 1.15 19.65 -6.22
CA GLU A 481 -0.12 18.92 -6.30
C GLU A 481 -1.33 19.85 -6.23
N MET A 482 -1.15 21.02 -5.63
CA MET A 482 -2.20 22.03 -5.55
C MET A 482 -2.22 22.95 -6.78
N PRO A 483 -3.40 23.43 -7.20
CA PRO A 483 -3.51 24.39 -8.27
C PRO A 483 -2.65 25.65 -8.04
N PRO A 484 -2.09 26.25 -9.10
CA PRO A 484 -1.37 27.52 -8.98
C PRO A 484 -2.25 28.60 -8.33
N GLY A 485 -1.70 29.30 -7.34
CA GLY A 485 -2.38 30.38 -6.62
C GLY A 485 -3.19 29.95 -5.40
N THR A 486 -3.23 28.65 -5.07
CA THR A 486 -3.77 28.21 -3.77
C THR A 486 -2.94 28.78 -2.64
N VAL A 487 -3.58 29.49 -1.70
CA VAL A 487 -2.92 30.05 -0.51
C VAL A 487 -2.34 28.89 0.30
N GLY A 488 -1.04 28.95 0.59
CA GLY A 488 -0.32 27.89 1.27
C GLY A 488 0.25 26.82 0.34
N ALA A 489 0.04 26.87 -0.99
CA ALA A 489 0.59 25.87 -1.90
C ALA A 489 2.11 25.63 -1.67
N SER A 490 2.47 24.38 -1.44
CA SER A 490 3.85 23.93 -1.34
C SER A 490 4.27 23.23 -2.65
N TRP A 491 5.56 22.99 -2.80
CA TRP A 491 6.17 22.37 -3.98
C TRP A 491 7.38 21.57 -3.54
N GLY A 492 7.63 20.45 -4.18
CA GLY A 492 8.72 19.54 -3.83
C GLY A 492 8.50 18.18 -4.43
N ASN A 493 9.38 17.25 -4.10
CA ASN A 493 9.27 15.85 -4.50
C ASN A 493 10.29 15.03 -3.69
N ASN A 494 10.00 13.76 -3.38
CA ASN A 494 10.97 12.87 -2.76
C ASN A 494 12.02 12.46 -3.82
N LEU A 495 13.16 13.16 -3.83
CA LEU A 495 14.21 12.96 -4.83
C LEU A 495 15.60 13.29 -4.27
N LEU A 496 16.64 12.79 -4.94
CA LEU A 496 18.04 13.16 -4.64
C LEU A 496 18.62 14.15 -5.65
N TRP A 497 18.09 14.16 -6.88
CA TRP A 497 18.61 14.95 -8.00
C TRP A 497 17.49 15.56 -8.81
N LEU A 498 17.65 16.83 -9.18
CA LEU A 498 16.83 17.46 -10.19
C LEU A 498 17.22 16.94 -11.58
N GLN A 499 16.25 16.81 -12.47
CA GLN A 499 16.48 16.47 -13.88
C GLN A 499 16.37 17.68 -14.82
N ASP A 500 17.15 17.67 -15.90
CA ASP A 500 16.93 18.57 -17.04
C ASP A 500 15.84 18.04 -17.99
N GLN A 501 15.57 18.78 -19.07
CA GLN A 501 14.59 18.39 -20.10
C GLN A 501 14.93 17.07 -20.82
N ALA A 502 16.17 16.59 -20.73
CA ALA A 502 16.62 15.33 -21.29
C ALA A 502 16.66 14.19 -20.25
N GLY A 503 16.14 14.42 -19.04
CA GLY A 503 16.14 13.44 -17.94
C GLY A 503 17.50 13.26 -17.26
N ARG A 504 18.47 14.15 -17.49
CA ARG A 504 19.82 14.03 -16.90
C ARG A 504 19.85 14.71 -15.54
N ALA A 505 20.53 14.08 -14.58
CA ALA A 505 20.80 14.66 -13.27
C ALA A 505 21.56 15.99 -13.40
N THR A 506 21.08 17.03 -12.73
CA THR A 506 21.67 18.38 -12.74
C THR A 506 22.17 18.79 -11.36
N GLN A 507 21.25 19.07 -10.44
CA GLN A 507 21.56 19.58 -9.10
C GLN A 507 21.06 18.60 -8.04
N SER A 508 21.93 18.30 -7.08
CA SER A 508 21.56 17.53 -5.89
C SER A 508 20.80 18.40 -4.89
N VAL A 509 19.80 17.83 -4.21
CA VAL A 509 19.07 18.50 -3.12
C VAL A 509 19.69 18.19 -1.75
N ALA A 510 19.13 18.74 -0.67
CA ALA A 510 19.70 18.56 0.67
C ALA A 510 19.68 17.10 1.14
N ALA A 511 18.61 16.34 0.84
CA ALA A 511 18.49 14.91 1.18
C ALA A 511 19.64 14.06 0.60
N TYR A 512 20.16 14.40 -0.58
CA TYR A 512 21.36 13.75 -1.14
C TYR A 512 22.58 13.85 -0.24
N TRP A 513 22.80 15.01 0.37
CA TRP A 513 23.94 15.23 1.24
C TRP A 513 23.78 14.50 2.58
N ALA A 514 22.56 14.41 3.12
CA ALA A 514 22.25 13.55 4.26
C ALA A 514 22.52 12.08 3.94
N CYS A 515 21.98 11.57 2.83
CA CYS A 515 22.23 10.20 2.38
C CYS A 515 23.74 9.90 2.24
N ARG A 516 24.51 10.83 1.69
CA ARG A 516 25.97 10.70 1.59
C ARG A 516 26.66 10.68 2.95
N LEU A 517 26.28 11.56 3.87
CA LEU A 517 26.82 11.58 5.23
C LEU A 517 26.60 10.22 5.90
N LEU A 518 25.37 9.70 5.82
CA LEU A 518 24.98 8.45 6.45
C LEU A 518 25.74 7.25 5.86
N THR A 519 25.73 7.10 4.53
CA THR A 519 26.25 5.91 3.85
C THR A 519 27.76 5.91 3.61
N ARG A 520 28.41 7.10 3.59
CA ARG A 520 29.84 7.22 3.25
C ARG A 520 30.72 7.65 4.42
N ALA A 521 30.15 8.26 5.46
CA ALA A 521 30.94 8.74 6.60
C ALA A 521 30.53 8.08 7.92
N TRP A 522 29.23 7.96 8.20
CA TRP A 522 28.75 7.45 9.48
C TRP A 522 28.71 5.91 9.53
N ALA A 523 27.96 5.27 8.63
CA ALA A 523 27.72 3.83 8.60
C ALA A 523 28.49 3.16 7.45
N THR A 524 29.82 3.15 7.52
CA THR A 524 30.70 2.59 6.47
C THR A 524 31.53 1.38 6.95
N PRO A 525 31.75 0.36 6.10
CA PRO A 525 31.14 0.18 4.78
C PRO A 525 29.67 -0.24 4.90
N ALA A 526 28.88 0.10 3.88
CA ALA A 526 27.41 -0.02 3.91
C ALA A 526 26.89 -1.47 3.88
N ASP A 527 27.76 -2.45 3.61
CA ASP A 527 27.45 -3.88 3.47
C ASP A 527 27.93 -4.73 4.66
N ALA A 528 28.31 -4.08 5.76
CA ALA A 528 28.84 -4.76 6.94
C ALA A 528 27.99 -4.56 8.20
N GLU A 529 28.16 -5.47 9.15
CA GLU A 529 27.48 -5.42 10.44
C GLU A 529 27.84 -4.12 11.19
N LEU A 530 26.82 -3.32 11.48
CA LEU A 530 26.96 -2.09 12.27
C LEU A 530 26.81 -2.41 13.76
N ARG A 531 27.79 -2.00 14.58
CA ARG A 531 27.72 -2.17 16.03
C ARG A 531 27.40 -0.83 16.69
N PHE A 532 26.18 -0.70 17.18
CA PHE A 532 25.72 0.47 17.92
C PHE A 532 26.25 0.44 19.35
N TYR A 533 26.59 1.62 19.87
CA TYR A 533 26.99 1.80 21.27
C TYR A 533 26.07 2.80 21.96
N PRO A 534 25.70 2.56 23.23
CA PRO A 534 24.92 3.50 24.00
C PRO A 534 25.58 4.87 24.04
N VAL A 535 24.78 5.91 23.84
CA VAL A 535 25.19 7.31 23.98
C VAL A 535 24.25 7.97 24.98
N ASP A 536 24.83 8.50 26.06
CA ASP A 536 24.12 9.33 27.02
C ASP A 536 24.42 10.81 26.71
N VAL A 537 23.37 11.61 26.61
CA VAL A 537 23.47 13.05 26.40
C VAL A 537 22.99 13.76 27.66
N THR A 538 23.85 14.58 28.26
CA THR A 538 23.53 15.35 29.46
C THR A 538 23.79 16.83 29.22
N ALA A 539 22.85 17.70 29.59
CA ALA A 539 23.08 19.14 29.56
C ALA A 539 24.09 19.53 30.64
N GLU A 540 25.03 20.42 30.30
CA GLU A 540 25.95 20.97 31.29
C GLU A 540 25.16 21.81 32.32
N GLY A 541 25.29 21.47 33.60
CA GLY A 541 24.57 22.14 34.70
C GLY A 541 23.17 21.61 35.02
N ALA A 542 22.66 20.61 34.28
CA ALA A 542 21.42 19.93 34.65
C ALA A 542 21.58 19.16 35.96
N ARG A 543 20.61 19.30 36.88
CA ARG A 543 20.55 18.45 38.07
C ARG A 543 20.23 17.03 37.63
N HIS A 544 20.74 16.03 38.36
CA HIS A 544 20.39 14.62 38.13
C HIS A 544 18.85 14.47 38.09
N GLY A 545 18.29 14.19 36.92
CA GLY A 545 16.83 14.09 36.70
C GLY A 545 16.10 15.32 36.13
N SER A 546 16.77 16.42 35.74
CA SER A 546 16.11 17.57 35.10
C SER A 546 16.16 17.53 33.56
N LYS A 547 14.98 17.43 32.92
CA LYS A 547 14.71 17.45 31.47
C LYS A 547 14.92 18.83 30.80
N GLU A 548 16.06 19.50 31.00
CA GLU A 548 16.23 20.91 30.53
C GLU A 548 17.00 21.12 29.22
N LEU A 549 17.66 20.10 28.67
CA LEU A 549 17.60 19.95 27.22
C LEU A 549 16.26 19.27 26.99
N SER A 550 15.38 19.80 26.13
CA SER A 550 14.33 18.92 25.64
C SER A 550 15.09 17.76 24.97
N ASP A 551 14.94 16.55 25.51
CA ASP A 551 15.68 15.35 25.05
C ASP A 551 15.52 15.10 23.53
N ALA A 552 14.65 15.86 22.85
CA ALA A 552 14.36 15.85 21.43
C ALA A 552 15.20 16.83 20.55
N ALA A 553 16.01 17.74 21.09
CA ALA A 553 16.70 18.74 20.26
C ALA A 553 18.06 18.29 19.70
N LEU A 554 18.78 17.39 20.39
CA LEU A 554 20.06 16.84 19.93
C LEU A 554 19.97 15.32 19.88
N ILE A 555 20.17 14.74 18.70
CA ILE A 555 20.28 13.29 18.52
C ILE A 555 21.75 12.93 18.36
N ALA A 556 22.19 11.91 19.11
CA ALA A 556 23.54 11.40 19.07
C ALA A 556 23.53 9.88 18.88
N CYS A 557 24.24 9.39 17.86
CA CYS A 557 24.28 7.96 17.56
C CYS A 557 25.71 7.50 17.23
N ALA A 558 26.23 6.57 18.03
CA ALA A 558 27.60 6.07 17.92
C ALA A 558 27.64 4.66 17.33
N LEU A 559 28.53 4.49 16.35
CA LEU A 559 28.81 3.23 15.68
C LEU A 559 30.28 2.86 15.83
N ARG A 560 30.55 1.57 15.97
CA ARG A 560 31.86 1.01 15.69
C ARG A 560 31.83 0.30 14.34
N GLN A 561 32.63 0.81 13.42
CA GLN A 561 32.76 0.27 12.08
C GLN A 561 33.53 -1.07 12.11
N PRO A 562 33.35 -1.96 11.12
CA PRO A 562 34.07 -3.24 11.01
C PRO A 562 35.59 -3.11 11.04
N GLY A 563 36.13 -1.98 10.54
CA GLY A 563 37.56 -1.65 10.60
C GLY A 563 38.04 -1.20 11.99
N GLY A 564 37.18 -1.19 13.00
CA GLY A 564 37.46 -0.78 14.37
C GLY A 564 37.35 0.73 14.63
N ALA A 565 37.16 1.54 13.59
CA ALA A 565 36.97 2.99 13.72
C ALA A 565 35.63 3.32 14.40
N TRP A 566 35.61 4.43 15.13
CA TRP A 566 34.40 4.98 15.74
C TRP A 566 33.80 6.04 14.84
N SER A 567 32.48 6.11 14.80
CA SER A 567 31.73 7.16 14.12
C SER A 567 30.61 7.66 15.01
N LEU A 568 30.44 8.97 15.04
CA LEU A 568 29.42 9.63 15.83
C LEU A 568 28.61 10.54 14.92
N LEU A 569 27.31 10.26 14.81
CA LEU A 569 26.34 11.15 14.18
C LEU A 569 25.77 12.07 15.26
N LEU A 570 25.81 13.38 15.00
CA LEU A 570 25.21 14.42 15.85
C LEU A 570 24.24 15.23 14.98
N ILE A 571 22.98 15.31 15.40
CA ILE A 571 21.93 16.03 14.68
C ILE A 571 21.33 17.08 15.62
N ASN A 572 21.48 18.35 15.28
CA ASN A 572 20.84 19.45 15.99
C ASN A 572 19.51 19.81 15.30
N LEU A 573 18.40 19.55 16.00
CA LEU A 573 17.03 19.88 15.58
C LEU A 573 16.56 21.24 16.14
N ASP A 574 17.40 21.96 16.89
CA ASP A 574 17.15 23.34 17.29
C ASP A 574 17.60 24.30 16.16
N ASN A 575 16.62 24.90 15.49
CA ASN A 575 16.83 25.85 14.40
C ASN A 575 17.16 27.27 14.88
N SER A 576 17.21 27.50 16.20
CA SER A 576 17.42 28.81 16.83
C SER A 576 18.73 28.90 17.62
N ARG A 577 19.35 27.76 17.97
CA ARG A 577 20.54 27.73 18.83
C ARG A 577 21.59 26.75 18.32
N SER A 578 22.85 27.19 18.40
CA SER A 578 24.00 26.29 18.30
C SER A 578 24.17 25.51 19.59
N ILE A 579 24.47 24.21 19.48
CA ILE A 579 24.76 23.34 20.63
C ILE A 579 26.25 22.97 20.59
N THR A 580 26.96 23.22 21.70
CA THR A 580 28.35 22.75 21.88
C THR A 580 28.34 21.41 22.58
N VAL A 581 28.95 20.40 21.96
CA VAL A 581 29.00 19.03 22.50
C VAL A 581 30.42 18.73 22.98
N ARG A 582 30.55 18.25 24.22
CA ARG A 582 31.80 17.71 24.75
C ARG A 582 31.73 16.18 24.75
N LEU A 583 32.43 15.54 23.83
CA LEU A 583 32.49 14.08 23.74
C LEU A 583 33.40 13.50 24.84
N ARG A 584 32.90 12.47 25.53
CA ARG A 584 33.67 11.64 26.46
C ARG A 584 33.46 10.17 26.07
N LEU A 585 34.55 9.44 25.85
CA LEU A 585 34.51 7.99 25.63
C LEU A 585 34.77 7.30 26.97
N LEU A 586 33.79 6.53 27.45
CA LEU A 586 33.92 5.80 28.72
C LEU A 586 34.52 4.42 28.45
N ASP A 587 35.59 4.07 29.17
CA ASP A 587 36.14 2.72 29.19
C ASP A 587 35.47 1.93 30.32
N PRO A 588 34.65 0.90 30.02
CA PRO A 588 33.95 0.14 31.05
C PRO A 588 34.90 -0.64 31.99
N SER A 589 36.19 -0.79 31.65
CA SER A 589 37.21 -1.37 32.53
C SER A 589 37.72 -0.41 33.60
N GLN A 590 37.49 0.90 33.44
CA GLN A 590 37.74 1.91 34.45
C GLN A 590 36.42 2.27 35.12
N GLY A 591 36.07 1.52 36.18
CA GLY A 591 34.84 1.74 36.94
C GLY A 591 34.66 3.22 37.31
N ASN A 592 33.43 3.73 37.11
CA ASN A 592 32.98 5.10 37.34
C ASN A 592 33.85 5.90 38.33
N SER A 593 34.84 6.62 37.83
CA SER A 593 35.34 7.82 38.49
C SER A 593 34.47 8.98 37.99
N SER A 594 33.36 9.22 38.67
CA SER A 594 32.54 10.41 38.51
C SER A 594 33.39 11.68 38.64
N PRO A 595 33.16 12.72 37.83
CA PRO A 595 33.18 14.08 38.31
C PRO A 595 31.86 14.44 38.99
#